data_AF-A0A1Y2VRS5-F1
#
_entry.id   AF-A0A1Y2VRS5-F1
#
_cell.length_a   1.000
_cell.length_b   1.000
_cell.length_c   1.000
_cell.angle_alpha   90.00
_cell.angle_beta   90.00
_cell.angle_gamma   90.00
#
_symmetry.space_group_name_H-M   'P 1'
#
loop_
_entity.id
_entity.type
_entity.pdbx_description
1 polymer ?
#
loop_
_entity_poly.entity_id
_entity_poly.type
_entity_poly.pdbx_seq_one_letter_code
_entity_poly.pdbx_strand_id
1 'polypeptide(L)'
;MPYSTMTLSAVPIHYTPETRSVDAEIDIFHQCLALWLSCPIGQELYAAFMRLPLPRYINKVVCIDLGSIASKPAEGSPLIRHAIYRHAAALMAAEILHQRFGTMIQLFAQDTSYCPQCARVLFRKGFSVVGLHGAGGFAEIDDRTLVFAPDPRCCVREIVADVAEPAAMFWNTVLSPDEAAKASMSPRALECNDHLVSYYSEYEADPDSPRTRELIKNYEREPFSVTNLFGGVSLYYRKPGMEAPPPAEGKKEEVKQI
;
A
#
# COMPACT_ATOMS: atom_id res chain seq x y z
N MET A 1 -4.27 16.62 -9.08
CA MET A 1 -5.07 17.30 -8.02
C MET A 1 -4.10 17.94 -7.04
N PRO A 2 -4.36 19.16 -6.51
CA PRO A 2 -3.51 19.71 -5.46
C PRO A 2 -3.58 18.81 -4.21
N TYR A 3 -2.45 18.63 -3.52
CA TYR A 3 -2.44 17.92 -2.25
C TYR A 3 -3.35 18.62 -1.23
N SER A 4 -3.95 17.84 -0.33
CA SER A 4 -4.54 18.37 0.89
C SER A 4 -3.51 19.20 1.66
N THR A 5 -3.97 20.05 2.57
CA THR A 5 -3.10 20.80 3.51
C THR A 5 -2.25 19.87 4.39
N MET A 6 -2.60 18.58 4.44
CA MET A 6 -1.87 17.51 5.13
C MET A 6 -0.69 17.02 4.30
N THR A 7 0.37 17.82 4.24
CA THR A 7 1.63 17.46 3.59
C THR A 7 2.73 17.18 4.61
N LEU A 8 3.53 16.13 4.38
CA LEU A 8 4.78 15.96 5.12
C LEU A 8 5.79 17.01 4.65
N SER A 9 6.36 17.76 5.61
CA SER A 9 7.48 18.67 5.33
C SER A 9 8.71 17.88 4.88
N ALA A 10 9.34 18.30 3.79
CA ALA A 10 10.60 17.76 3.33
C ALA A 10 11.71 18.19 4.28
N VAL A 11 11.90 17.45 5.37
CA VAL A 11 13.09 17.64 6.19
C VAL A 11 14.25 16.95 5.46
N PRO A 12 15.38 17.63 5.17
CA PRO A 12 16.55 16.98 4.63
C PRO A 12 17.07 15.94 5.64
N ILE A 13 17.25 14.68 5.24
CA ILE A 13 18.17 13.80 5.98
C ILE A 13 19.54 14.09 5.40
N HIS A 14 20.53 14.40 6.24
CA HIS A 14 21.92 14.39 5.80
C HIS A 14 22.28 12.97 5.38
N TYR A 15 22.30 12.75 4.06
CA TYR A 15 22.66 11.47 3.48
C TYR A 15 24.18 11.33 3.49
N THR A 16 24.70 10.26 4.09
CA THR A 16 26.08 9.85 3.92
C THR A 16 26.15 8.77 2.84
N PRO A 17 27.13 8.83 1.90
CA PRO A 17 27.29 7.84 0.83
C PRO A 17 27.50 6.41 1.31
N GLU A 18 27.86 6.23 2.57
CA GLU A 18 28.19 4.94 3.17
C GLU A 18 26.92 4.14 3.48
N THR A 19 26.97 2.84 3.23
CA THR A 19 25.91 1.91 3.68
C THR A 19 25.81 1.95 5.20
N ARG A 20 24.66 2.38 5.72
CA ARG A 20 24.38 2.40 7.16
C ARG A 20 24.31 0.96 7.69
N SER A 21 24.56 0.75 8.98
CA SER A 21 24.34 -0.57 9.61
C SER A 21 22.83 -0.88 9.72
N VAL A 22 22.47 -2.15 9.93
CA VAL A 22 21.07 -2.54 10.19
C VAL A 22 20.53 -1.83 11.44
N ASP A 23 21.33 -1.70 12.48
CA ASP A 23 20.92 -1.05 13.72
C ASP A 23 20.66 0.46 13.51
N ALA A 24 21.49 1.14 12.71
CA ALA A 24 21.27 2.54 12.35
C ALA A 24 19.98 2.73 11.52
N GLU A 25 19.66 1.81 10.60
CA GLU A 25 18.40 1.82 9.87
C GLU A 25 17.19 1.57 10.81
N ILE A 26 17.34 0.69 11.80
CA ILE A 26 16.32 0.41 12.82
C ILE A 26 16.04 1.65 13.69
N ASP A 27 17.08 2.39 14.06
CA ASP A 27 16.95 3.62 14.85
C ASP A 27 16.25 4.73 14.06
N ILE A 28 16.60 4.88 12.78
CA ILE A 28 15.92 5.83 11.89
C ILE A 28 14.46 5.44 11.68
N PHE A 29 14.17 4.14 11.57
CA PHE A 29 12.79 3.65 11.53
C PHE A 29 12.02 4.04 12.79
N HIS A 30 12.61 3.87 13.99
CA HIS A 30 11.96 4.26 15.24
C HIS A 30 11.66 5.77 15.31
N GLN A 31 12.61 6.60 14.89
CA GLN A 31 12.41 8.05 14.85
C GLN A 31 11.27 8.43 13.91
N CYS A 32 11.23 7.85 12.71
CA CYS A 32 10.15 8.07 11.76
C CYS A 32 8.81 7.54 12.28
N LEU A 33 8.78 6.40 12.98
CA LEU A 33 7.55 5.88 13.58
C LEU A 33 6.98 6.85 14.63
N ALA A 34 7.81 7.45 15.48
CA ALA A 34 7.37 8.46 16.44
C ALA A 34 6.80 9.72 15.75
N LEU A 35 7.40 10.14 14.63
CA LEU A 35 6.90 11.26 13.82
C LEU A 35 5.60 10.91 13.11
N TRP A 36 5.47 9.68 12.60
CA TRP A 36 4.25 9.19 11.95
C TRP A 36 3.04 9.27 12.89
N LEU A 37 3.19 8.80 14.13
CA LEU A 37 2.12 8.79 15.13
C LEU A 37 1.62 10.19 15.50
N SER A 38 2.45 11.21 15.35
CA SER A 38 2.11 12.60 15.68
C SER A 38 1.73 13.45 14.46
N CYS A 39 1.95 12.96 13.24
CA CYS A 39 1.66 13.73 12.04
C CYS A 39 0.17 13.67 11.67
N PRO A 40 -0.38 14.72 11.01
CA PRO A 40 -1.80 14.77 10.67
C PRO A 40 -2.26 13.58 9.80
N ILE A 41 -1.42 13.14 8.86
CA ILE A 41 -1.74 12.00 7.98
C ILE A 41 -1.91 10.71 8.79
N GLY A 42 -1.01 10.48 9.77
CA GLY A 42 -1.10 9.33 10.66
C GLY A 42 -2.34 9.39 11.56
N GLN A 43 -2.70 10.58 12.05
CA GLN A 43 -3.92 10.78 12.86
C GLN A 43 -5.20 10.53 12.05
N GLU A 44 -5.25 10.95 10.79
CA GLU A 44 -6.37 10.66 9.89
C GLU A 44 -6.50 9.17 9.62
N LEU A 45 -5.38 8.50 9.32
CA LEU A 45 -5.38 7.05 9.10
C LEU A 45 -5.84 6.30 10.35
N TYR A 46 -5.32 6.68 11.52
CA TYR A 46 -5.74 6.13 12.80
C TYR A 46 -7.25 6.29 13.01
N ALA A 47 -7.77 7.51 12.83
CA ALA A 47 -9.19 7.80 13.01
C ALA A 47 -10.07 6.99 12.04
N ALA A 48 -9.66 6.86 10.78
CA ALA A 48 -10.34 6.04 9.79
C ALA A 48 -10.37 4.56 10.22
N PHE A 49 -9.21 3.98 10.53
CA PHE A 49 -9.12 2.57 10.94
C PHE A 49 -9.81 2.27 12.27
N MET A 50 -9.95 3.23 13.18
CA MET A 50 -10.71 3.06 14.42
C MET A 50 -12.23 3.13 14.19
N ARG A 51 -12.69 4.05 13.34
CA ARG A 51 -14.11 4.31 13.10
C ARG A 51 -14.75 3.28 12.18
N LEU A 52 -14.07 2.90 11.11
CA LEU A 52 -14.69 2.15 10.02
C LEU A 52 -15.07 0.72 10.45
N PRO A 53 -16.20 0.18 9.95
CA PRO A 53 -16.67 -1.15 10.29
C PRO A 53 -15.91 -2.23 9.51
N LEU A 54 -14.59 -2.25 9.67
CA LEU A 54 -13.69 -3.22 9.04
C LEU A 54 -14.06 -4.66 9.45
N PRO A 55 -13.97 -5.65 8.53
CA PRO A 55 -14.27 -7.02 8.86
C PRO A 55 -13.37 -7.58 9.97
N ARG A 56 -13.99 -8.18 10.99
CA ARG A 56 -13.29 -8.73 12.17
C ARG A 56 -12.40 -9.94 11.86
N TYR A 57 -12.62 -10.58 10.72
CA TYR A 57 -11.90 -11.78 10.29
C TYR A 57 -10.59 -11.46 9.55
N ILE A 58 -10.22 -10.19 9.42
CA ILE A 58 -8.90 -9.80 8.90
C ILE A 58 -7.82 -10.37 9.82
N ASN A 59 -6.91 -11.16 9.25
CA ASN A 59 -5.80 -11.78 9.99
C ASN A 59 -4.42 -11.45 9.41
N LYS A 60 -4.38 -10.73 8.29
CA LYS A 60 -3.12 -10.29 7.67
C LYS A 60 -3.26 -8.98 6.92
N VAL A 61 -2.16 -8.24 6.84
CA VAL A 61 -1.97 -7.12 5.92
C VAL A 61 -0.91 -7.51 4.92
N VAL A 62 -1.23 -7.41 3.64
CA VAL A 62 -0.28 -7.64 2.55
C VAL A 62 0.06 -6.31 1.92
N CYS A 63 1.32 -5.90 2.06
CA CYS A 63 1.83 -4.64 1.58
C CYS A 63 2.53 -4.80 0.22
N ILE A 64 2.14 -4.01 -0.78
CA ILE A 64 2.75 -4.04 -2.10
C ILE A 64 3.32 -2.66 -2.46
N ASP A 65 4.58 -2.64 -2.90
CA ASP A 65 5.30 -1.47 -3.42
C ASP A 65 5.40 -0.26 -2.46
N LEU A 66 5.76 -0.51 -1.19
CA LEU A 66 5.90 0.55 -0.18
C LEU A 66 7.22 1.34 -0.27
N GLY A 67 8.17 0.91 -1.08
CA GLY A 67 9.50 1.48 -1.29
C GLY A 67 10.58 0.90 -0.36
N SER A 68 11.82 0.86 -0.81
CA SER A 68 12.97 0.47 0.04
C SER A 68 13.21 1.46 1.18
N ILE A 69 13.37 0.93 2.40
CA ILE A 69 13.76 1.70 3.59
C ILE A 69 15.28 1.76 3.79
N ALA A 70 16.04 0.97 3.02
CA ALA A 70 17.51 0.97 3.10
C ALA A 70 18.11 2.02 2.14
N SER A 71 19.12 2.74 2.63
CA SER A 71 19.95 3.66 1.85
C SER A 71 20.59 2.97 0.63
N LYS A 72 20.33 3.46 -0.58
CA LYS A 72 21.25 3.23 -1.72
C LYS A 72 22.17 4.44 -1.86
N PRO A 73 23.51 4.26 -1.93
CA PRO A 73 24.52 5.35 -1.99
C PRO A 73 24.25 6.49 -2.99
N ALA A 74 23.51 6.23 -4.07
CA ALA A 74 23.27 7.18 -5.15
C ALA A 74 21.92 7.92 -5.09
N GLU A 75 21.01 7.54 -4.19
CA GLU A 75 19.64 8.09 -4.17
C GLU A 75 19.30 8.62 -2.77
N GLY A 76 19.98 9.70 -2.36
CA GLY A 76 19.66 10.49 -1.17
C GLY A 76 18.35 11.26 -1.29
N SER A 77 17.26 10.56 -1.62
CA SER A 77 15.97 11.16 -1.95
C SER A 77 15.02 11.15 -0.75
N PRO A 78 14.14 12.17 -0.58
CA PRO A 78 13.04 12.19 0.40
C PRO A 78 12.13 10.93 0.37
N LEU A 79 12.25 10.10 -0.67
CA LEU A 79 11.56 8.84 -0.87
C LEU A 79 11.79 7.80 0.24
N ILE A 80 12.95 7.76 0.91
CA ILE A 80 13.20 6.77 1.98
C ILE A 80 12.29 7.03 3.19
N ARG A 81 12.08 8.29 3.58
CA ARG A 81 11.14 8.61 4.66
C ARG A 81 9.72 8.24 4.28
N HIS A 82 9.33 8.50 3.03
CA HIS A 82 8.01 8.10 2.53
C HIS A 82 7.84 6.59 2.61
N ALA A 83 8.87 5.83 2.24
CA ALA A 83 8.87 4.40 2.40
C ALA A 83 8.67 4.00 3.86
N ILE A 84 9.47 4.53 4.79
CA ILE A 84 9.33 4.23 6.22
C ILE A 84 7.93 4.59 6.73
N TYR A 85 7.38 5.75 6.34
CA TYR A 85 6.03 6.16 6.75
C TYR A 85 4.94 5.24 6.18
N ARG A 86 5.07 4.75 4.95
CA ARG A 86 4.15 3.75 4.39
C ARG A 86 4.20 2.43 5.17
N HIS A 87 5.38 1.99 5.60
CA HIS A 87 5.50 0.82 6.48
C HIS A 87 4.95 1.09 7.88
N ALA A 88 5.18 2.29 8.43
CA ALA A 88 4.63 2.70 9.71
C ALA A 88 3.09 2.75 9.68
N ALA A 89 2.51 3.17 8.55
CA ALA A 89 1.07 3.14 8.31
C ALA A 89 0.51 1.71 8.31
N ALA A 90 1.17 0.77 7.62
CA ALA A 90 0.79 -0.65 7.64
C ALA A 90 0.92 -1.27 9.05
N LEU A 91 1.99 -0.95 9.79
CA LEU A 91 2.16 -1.37 11.19
C LEU A 91 1.03 -0.84 12.07
N MET A 92 0.67 0.43 11.93
CA MET A 92 -0.43 1.06 12.66
C MET A 92 -1.76 0.38 12.33
N ALA A 93 -2.03 0.09 11.05
CA ALA A 93 -3.24 -0.62 10.64
C ALA A 93 -3.33 -2.00 11.30
N ALA A 94 -2.23 -2.77 11.29
CA ALA A 94 -2.17 -4.08 11.93
C ALA A 94 -2.38 -4.01 13.45
N GLU A 95 -1.76 -3.05 14.13
CA GLU A 95 -1.93 -2.83 15.57
C GLU A 95 -3.37 -2.46 15.92
N ILE A 96 -4.00 -1.55 15.17
CA ILE A 96 -5.40 -1.18 15.38
C ILE A 96 -6.32 -2.39 15.18
N LEU A 97 -6.12 -3.16 14.10
CA LEU A 97 -6.90 -4.37 13.83
C LEU A 97 -6.75 -5.41 14.96
N HIS A 98 -5.52 -5.59 15.46
CA HIS A 98 -5.26 -6.45 16.62
C HIS A 98 -6.00 -5.96 17.87
N GLN A 99 -5.87 -4.68 18.21
CA GLN A 99 -6.53 -4.08 19.38
C GLN A 99 -8.06 -4.16 19.29
N ARG A 100 -8.64 -3.94 18.10
CA ARG A 100 -10.10 -3.93 17.90
C ARG A 100 -10.69 -5.34 17.89
N PHE A 101 -9.99 -6.32 17.33
CA PHE A 101 -10.55 -7.63 17.01
C PHE A 101 -9.89 -8.80 17.74
N GLY A 102 -8.81 -8.57 18.48
CA GLY A 102 -8.09 -9.58 19.26
C GLY A 102 -7.34 -10.62 18.43
N THR A 103 -7.32 -10.49 17.10
CA THR A 103 -6.64 -11.41 16.19
C THR A 103 -5.21 -10.95 15.96
N MET A 104 -4.25 -11.86 15.99
CA MET A 104 -2.86 -11.55 15.61
C MET A 104 -2.81 -11.27 14.11
N ILE A 105 -2.30 -10.11 13.73
CA ILE A 105 -2.24 -9.68 12.33
C ILE A 105 -0.85 -9.98 11.77
N GLN A 106 -0.78 -10.83 10.75
CA GLN A 106 0.45 -11.08 10.01
C GLN A 106 0.75 -9.92 9.08
N LEU A 107 2.00 -9.49 9.01
CA LEU A 107 2.44 -8.43 8.12
C LEU A 107 3.31 -9.03 7.03
N PHE A 108 2.85 -8.95 5.78
CA PHE A 108 3.63 -9.32 4.60
C PHE A 108 4.00 -8.07 3.81
N ALA A 109 5.19 -8.06 3.23
CA ALA A 109 5.60 -6.97 2.36
C ALA A 109 6.35 -7.47 1.13
N GLN A 110 5.99 -6.94 -0.04
CA GLN A 110 6.70 -7.17 -1.28
C GLN A 110 6.97 -5.84 -1.99
N ASP A 111 8.23 -5.64 -2.39
CA ASP A 111 8.65 -4.52 -3.22
C ASP A 111 9.88 -4.93 -4.03
N THR A 112 9.91 -4.57 -5.31
CA THR A 112 11.01 -4.91 -6.23
C THR A 112 12.32 -4.18 -5.90
N SER A 113 12.25 -3.10 -5.12
CA SER A 113 13.39 -2.31 -4.67
C SER A 113 14.01 -2.81 -3.37
N TYR A 114 13.38 -3.76 -2.67
CA TYR A 114 13.94 -4.31 -1.43
C TYR A 114 15.28 -5.00 -1.66
N CYS A 115 16.26 -4.59 -0.87
CA CYS A 115 17.55 -5.28 -0.76
C CYS A 115 17.57 -6.19 0.48
N PRO A 116 18.58 -7.08 0.63
CA PRO A 116 18.71 -7.94 1.82
C PRO A 116 18.75 -7.17 3.14
N GLN A 117 19.31 -5.96 3.15
CA GLN A 117 19.31 -5.10 4.32
C GLN A 117 17.90 -4.59 4.66
N CYS A 118 17.12 -4.19 3.65
CA CYS A 118 15.71 -3.82 3.82
C CYS A 118 14.93 -4.96 4.47
N ALA A 119 15.08 -6.18 3.95
CA ALA A 119 14.43 -7.37 4.51
C ALA A 119 14.80 -7.64 5.97
N ARG A 120 16.07 -7.45 6.36
CA ARG A 120 16.53 -7.61 7.76
C ARG A 120 15.89 -6.58 8.69
N VAL A 121 15.80 -5.32 8.27
CA VAL A 121 15.17 -4.25 9.07
C VAL A 121 13.67 -4.51 9.20
N LEU A 122 12.99 -4.83 8.09
CA LEU A 122 11.55 -5.13 8.08
C LEU A 122 11.20 -6.35 8.94
N PHE A 123 12.02 -7.41 8.89
CA PHE A 123 11.88 -8.58 9.77
C PHE A 123 11.94 -8.19 11.25
N ARG A 124 12.88 -7.33 11.64
CA ARG A 124 13.00 -6.81 13.01
C ARG A 124 11.80 -5.94 13.43
N LYS A 125 11.00 -5.46 12.47
CA LYS A 125 9.75 -4.70 12.71
C LYS A 125 8.49 -5.56 12.61
N GLY A 126 8.62 -6.88 12.42
CA GLY A 126 7.49 -7.82 12.38
C GLY A 126 6.94 -8.11 10.99
N PHE A 127 7.58 -7.64 9.92
CA PHE A 127 7.20 -7.98 8.55
C PHE A 127 7.86 -9.28 8.08
N SER A 128 7.13 -10.07 7.32
CA SER A 128 7.65 -11.13 6.46
C SER A 128 7.81 -10.58 5.05
N VAL A 129 9.05 -10.41 4.58
CA VAL A 129 9.31 -10.03 3.19
C VAL A 129 9.13 -11.25 2.29
N VAL A 130 8.23 -11.13 1.31
CA VAL A 130 7.83 -12.22 0.41
C VAL A 130 8.10 -11.86 -1.04
N GLY A 131 8.20 -12.88 -1.91
CA GLY A 131 8.26 -12.66 -3.36
C GLY A 131 9.50 -11.95 -3.88
N LEU A 132 10.66 -12.05 -3.20
CA LEU A 132 11.93 -11.43 -3.65
C LEU A 132 12.30 -11.74 -5.11
N HIS A 133 11.80 -12.84 -5.68
CA HIS A 133 12.05 -13.28 -7.06
C HIS A 133 10.76 -13.60 -7.83
N GLY A 134 9.58 -13.15 -7.37
CA GLY A 134 8.30 -13.53 -7.98
C GLY A 134 7.10 -12.79 -7.39
N ALA A 135 5.91 -13.37 -7.53
CA ALA A 135 4.63 -12.76 -7.13
C ALA A 135 4.16 -13.23 -5.72
N GLY A 136 5.09 -13.50 -4.81
CA GLY A 136 4.78 -14.11 -3.51
C GLY A 136 3.80 -13.31 -2.65
N GLY A 137 3.88 -11.98 -2.67
CA GLY A 137 2.94 -11.09 -2.01
C GLY A 137 1.52 -11.24 -2.53
N PHE A 138 1.33 -11.39 -3.85
CA PHE A 138 0.00 -11.63 -4.41
C PHE A 138 -0.56 -13.01 -4.02
N ALA A 139 0.29 -14.01 -3.85
CA ALA A 139 -0.12 -15.34 -3.40
C ALA A 139 -0.60 -15.36 -1.94
N GLU A 140 -0.20 -14.37 -1.12
CA GLU A 140 -0.66 -14.23 0.26
C GLU A 140 -2.05 -13.58 0.36
N ILE A 141 -2.55 -12.97 -0.72
CA ILE A 141 -3.83 -12.24 -0.71
C ILE A 141 -4.99 -13.24 -0.81
N ASP A 142 -5.84 -13.21 0.22
CA ASP A 142 -7.07 -14.00 0.32
C ASP A 142 -8.22 -13.15 0.88
N ASP A 143 -9.36 -13.80 1.14
CA ASP A 143 -10.57 -13.16 1.67
C ASP A 143 -10.45 -12.62 3.10
N ARG A 144 -9.34 -12.88 3.79
CA ARG A 144 -9.03 -12.40 5.16
C ARG A 144 -7.92 -11.35 5.17
N THR A 145 -7.58 -10.85 4.00
CA THR A 145 -6.46 -9.91 3.81
C THR A 145 -6.94 -8.47 3.79
N LEU A 146 -6.21 -7.59 4.46
CA LEU A 146 -6.15 -6.17 4.12
C LEU A 146 -5.01 -5.95 3.11
N VAL A 147 -5.33 -5.57 1.88
CA VAL A 147 -4.30 -5.17 0.91
C VAL A 147 -3.91 -3.73 1.18
N PHE A 148 -2.62 -3.45 1.33
CA PHE A 148 -2.08 -2.10 1.57
C PHE A 148 -1.10 -1.73 0.46
N ALA A 149 -1.56 -0.98 -0.53
CA ALA A 149 -0.79 -0.63 -1.73
C ALA A 149 -1.10 0.81 -2.15
N PRO A 150 -0.70 1.83 -1.37
CA PRO A 150 -0.87 3.22 -1.76
C PRO A 150 0.13 3.60 -2.86
N ASP A 151 -0.38 4.03 -4.00
CA ASP A 151 0.40 4.49 -5.17
C ASP A 151 1.41 3.47 -5.72
N PRO A 152 0.96 2.25 -6.09
CA PRO A 152 1.86 1.21 -6.56
C PRO A 152 2.33 1.46 -7.99
N ARG A 153 3.57 1.06 -8.27
CA ARG A 153 4.21 1.13 -9.60
C ARG A 153 3.98 -0.13 -10.45
N CYS A 154 2.94 -0.91 -10.12
CA CYS A 154 2.49 -2.06 -10.88
C CYS A 154 0.96 -2.21 -10.76
N CYS A 155 0.36 -3.04 -11.61
CA CYS A 155 -1.09 -3.23 -11.73
C CYS A 155 -1.71 -4.04 -10.58
N VAL A 156 -1.48 -3.61 -9.33
CA VAL A 156 -1.99 -4.26 -8.12
C VAL A 156 -3.50 -4.40 -8.16
N ARG A 157 -4.24 -3.35 -8.52
CA ARG A 157 -5.71 -3.36 -8.52
C ARG A 157 -6.28 -4.41 -9.45
N GLU A 158 -5.71 -4.53 -10.63
CA GLU A 158 -6.15 -5.48 -11.65
C GLU A 158 -5.77 -6.91 -11.30
N ILE A 159 -4.55 -7.15 -10.80
CA ILE A 159 -4.13 -8.47 -10.33
C ILE A 159 -5.01 -8.93 -9.17
N VAL A 160 -5.22 -8.08 -8.15
CA VAL A 160 -6.08 -8.43 -7.01
C VAL A 160 -7.49 -8.77 -7.50
N ALA A 161 -8.08 -7.98 -8.41
CA ALA A 161 -9.40 -8.26 -8.96
C ALA A 161 -9.51 -9.61 -9.70
N ASP A 162 -8.41 -10.15 -10.23
CA ASP A 162 -8.38 -11.47 -10.87
C ASP A 162 -8.15 -12.61 -9.89
N VAL A 163 -7.33 -12.40 -8.85
CA VAL A 163 -6.81 -13.49 -8.01
C VAL A 163 -7.52 -13.63 -6.68
N ALA A 164 -8.16 -12.58 -6.18
CA ALA A 164 -8.74 -12.57 -4.84
C ALA A 164 -9.90 -11.58 -4.68
N GLU A 165 -10.64 -11.75 -3.60
CA GLU A 165 -11.58 -10.75 -3.09
C GLU A 165 -11.19 -10.48 -1.64
N PRO A 166 -10.30 -9.52 -1.34
CA PRO A 166 -9.82 -9.29 0.02
C PRO A 166 -10.92 -8.80 0.98
N ALA A 167 -10.63 -8.79 2.28
CA ALA A 167 -11.55 -8.24 3.27
C ALA A 167 -11.63 -6.70 3.18
N ALA A 168 -10.50 -6.08 2.89
CA ALA A 168 -10.35 -4.64 2.74
C ALA A 168 -9.13 -4.30 1.86
N MET A 169 -9.12 -3.09 1.30
CA MET A 169 -8.04 -2.59 0.44
C MET A 169 -7.78 -1.11 0.75
N PHE A 170 -6.53 -0.72 0.91
CA PHE A 170 -6.08 0.67 0.97
C PHE A 170 -5.16 0.92 -0.22
N TRP A 171 -5.70 1.55 -1.27
CA TRP A 171 -5.01 1.72 -2.54
C TRP A 171 -5.61 2.88 -3.36
N ASN A 172 -5.11 3.08 -4.58
CA ASN A 172 -5.53 4.16 -5.46
C ASN A 172 -7.05 4.18 -5.64
N THR A 173 -7.60 5.38 -5.58
CA THR A 173 -9.04 5.61 -5.72
C THR A 173 -9.50 5.11 -7.08
N VAL A 174 -10.48 4.21 -7.08
CA VAL A 174 -11.23 3.78 -8.26
C VAL A 174 -12.19 4.88 -8.65
N LEU A 175 -12.05 5.32 -9.89
CA LEU A 175 -12.74 6.39 -10.57
C LEU A 175 -13.89 5.82 -11.43
N SER A 176 -14.87 6.66 -11.74
CA SER A 176 -15.80 6.35 -12.82
C SER A 176 -15.10 6.33 -14.17
N PRO A 177 -15.65 5.66 -15.21
CA PRO A 177 -15.06 5.67 -16.55
C PRO A 177 -14.74 7.07 -17.09
N ASP A 178 -15.62 8.05 -16.83
CA ASP A 178 -15.44 9.44 -17.26
C ASP A 178 -14.32 10.14 -16.47
N GLU A 179 -14.20 9.87 -15.18
CA GLU A 179 -13.11 10.40 -14.34
C GLU A 179 -11.77 9.77 -14.71
N ALA A 180 -11.74 8.46 -14.97
CA ALA A 180 -10.54 7.74 -15.41
C ALA A 180 -10.05 8.25 -16.78
N ALA A 181 -10.96 8.44 -17.73
CA ALA A 181 -10.64 9.01 -19.04
C ALA A 181 -10.01 10.40 -18.91
N LYS A 182 -10.54 11.25 -18.02
CA LYS A 182 -9.97 12.58 -17.75
C LYS A 182 -8.63 12.51 -17.02
N ALA A 183 -8.49 11.61 -16.04
CA ALA A 183 -7.27 11.45 -15.25
C ALA A 183 -6.10 10.93 -16.09
N SER A 184 -6.39 10.08 -17.08
CA SER A 184 -5.38 9.54 -18.01
C SER A 184 -4.84 10.57 -19.01
N MET A 185 -5.40 11.80 -19.05
CA MET A 185 -4.98 12.88 -19.94
C MET A 185 -4.24 13.96 -19.15
N SER A 186 -2.91 13.94 -19.18
CA SER A 186 -2.10 15.01 -18.56
C SER A 186 -1.78 16.08 -19.60
N PRO A 187 -2.24 17.34 -19.43
CA PRO A 187 -1.78 18.44 -20.26
C PRO A 187 -0.32 18.71 -19.95
N ARG A 188 0.56 18.55 -20.93
CA ARG A 188 1.93 19.05 -20.83
C ARG A 188 2.06 20.21 -21.80
N ALA A 189 2.35 21.39 -21.27
CA ALA A 189 2.78 22.50 -22.11
C ALA A 189 4.07 22.03 -22.81
N LEU A 190 4.04 21.91 -24.14
CA LEU A 190 5.28 21.81 -24.88
C LEU A 190 5.96 23.16 -24.74
N GLU A 191 7.14 23.17 -24.12
CA GLU A 191 8.05 24.33 -24.18
C GLU A 191 8.64 24.40 -25.60
N CYS A 192 7.79 24.61 -26.59
CA CYS A 192 8.17 25.19 -27.86
C CYS A 192 7.41 26.51 -27.93
N ASN A 193 8.01 27.58 -28.46
CA ASN A 193 7.51 28.96 -28.37
C ASN A 193 6.12 29.23 -29.01
N ASP A 194 5.39 28.20 -29.41
CA ASP A 194 4.00 28.27 -29.82
C ASP A 194 3.15 27.69 -28.69
N HIS A 195 2.12 28.40 -28.26
CA HIS A 195 1.18 28.06 -27.18
C HIS A 195 0.35 26.76 -27.41
N LEU A 196 1.00 25.68 -27.83
CA LEU A 196 0.42 24.39 -28.11
C LEU A 196 0.46 23.53 -26.83
N VAL A 197 -0.69 23.36 -26.20
CA VAL A 197 -0.86 22.35 -25.16
C VAL A 197 -1.08 21.01 -25.85
N SER A 198 -0.14 20.07 -25.70
CA SER A 198 -0.37 18.69 -26.10
C SER A 198 -0.84 17.88 -24.90
N TYR A 199 -1.84 17.04 -25.14
CA TYR A 199 -2.31 16.05 -24.18
C TYR A 199 -1.65 14.73 -24.54
N TYR A 200 -0.84 14.21 -23.63
CA TYR A 200 -0.33 12.85 -23.75
C TYR A 200 -0.96 12.00 -22.65
N SER A 201 -1.16 10.72 -22.95
CA SER A 201 -1.53 9.76 -21.93
C SER A 201 -0.31 9.48 -21.06
N GLU A 202 -0.40 9.82 -19.77
CA GLU A 202 0.59 9.34 -18.80
C GLU A 202 0.32 7.87 -18.53
N TYR A 203 1.35 7.04 -18.64
CA TYR A 203 1.24 5.61 -18.32
C TYR A 203 1.02 5.45 -16.82
N GLU A 204 -0.24 5.28 -16.40
CA GLU A 204 -0.59 4.89 -15.04
C GLU A 204 -0.16 3.43 -14.83
N ALA A 205 0.73 3.19 -13.86
CA ALA A 205 1.26 1.85 -13.61
C ALA A 205 0.21 0.89 -13.03
N ASP A 206 -0.80 1.44 -12.38
CA ASP A 206 -1.92 0.71 -11.80
C ASP A 206 -3.24 1.31 -12.31
N PRO A 207 -3.64 1.06 -13.57
CA PRO A 207 -4.77 1.75 -14.18
C PRO A 207 -6.12 1.30 -13.59
N ASP A 208 -7.11 2.18 -13.67
CA ASP A 208 -8.49 1.82 -13.35
C ASP A 208 -9.12 0.92 -14.43
N SER A 209 -9.21 -0.38 -14.14
CA SER A 209 -9.74 -1.39 -15.06
C SER A 209 -11.23 -1.70 -14.83
N PRO A 210 -11.97 -2.20 -15.85
CA PRO A 210 -13.32 -2.74 -15.66
C PRO A 210 -13.41 -3.80 -14.57
N ARG A 211 -12.35 -4.61 -14.41
CA ARG A 211 -12.25 -5.67 -13.41
C ARG A 211 -12.21 -5.11 -11.99
N THR A 212 -11.37 -4.09 -11.79
CA THR A 212 -11.31 -3.34 -10.53
C THR A 212 -12.66 -2.71 -10.19
N ARG A 213 -13.34 -2.12 -11.18
CA ARG A 213 -14.68 -1.53 -11.00
C ARG A 213 -15.74 -2.57 -10.66
N GLU A 214 -15.65 -3.78 -11.18
CA GLU A 214 -16.54 -4.87 -10.80
C GLU A 214 -16.29 -5.30 -9.35
N LEU A 215 -15.02 -5.53 -8.99
CA LEU A 215 -14.61 -5.91 -7.63
C LEU A 215 -15.18 -4.96 -6.58
N ILE A 216 -14.99 -3.64 -6.76
CA ILE A 216 -15.37 -2.66 -5.73
C ILE A 216 -16.89 -2.52 -5.51
N LYS A 217 -17.75 -3.07 -6.37
CA LYS A 217 -19.21 -3.05 -6.14
C LYS A 217 -19.62 -3.76 -4.84
N ASN A 218 -18.82 -4.72 -4.40
CA ASN A 218 -19.03 -5.48 -3.16
C ASN A 218 -18.46 -4.78 -1.92
N TYR A 219 -17.89 -3.59 -2.07
CA TYR A 219 -17.21 -2.84 -1.03
C TYR A 219 -17.87 -1.49 -0.78
N GLU A 220 -17.81 -1.04 0.46
CA GLU A 220 -17.98 0.36 0.80
C GLU A 220 -16.67 1.10 0.57
N ARG A 221 -16.74 2.37 0.16
CA ARG A 221 -15.59 3.23 -0.09
C ARG A 221 -15.58 4.37 0.94
N GLU A 222 -14.49 4.49 1.66
CA GLU A 222 -14.14 5.67 2.44
C GLU A 222 -13.00 6.43 1.74
N PRO A 223 -13.26 7.63 1.19
CA PRO A 223 -12.19 8.47 0.66
C PRO A 223 -11.16 8.82 1.73
N PHE A 224 -9.88 8.85 1.36
CA PHE A 224 -8.81 9.36 2.19
C PHE A 224 -8.29 10.69 1.62
N SER A 225 -7.79 11.59 2.45
CA SER A 225 -7.21 12.84 1.97
C SER A 225 -6.09 12.59 0.96
N VAL A 226 -6.06 13.39 -0.11
CA VAL A 226 -4.97 13.33 -1.09
C VAL A 226 -3.71 13.89 -0.45
N THR A 227 -2.69 13.08 -0.26
CA THR A 227 -1.45 13.50 0.43
C THR A 227 -0.23 13.31 -0.46
N ASN A 228 0.88 13.97 -0.13
CA ASN A 228 2.16 13.72 -0.78
C ASN A 228 2.81 12.38 -0.39
N LEU A 229 2.21 11.64 0.54
CA LEU A 229 2.68 10.32 0.96
C LEU A 229 1.98 9.19 0.19
N PHE A 230 0.65 9.24 0.10
CA PHE A 230 -0.15 8.17 -0.50
C PHE A 230 -0.75 8.54 -1.86
N GLY A 231 -0.69 9.80 -2.28
CA GLY A 231 -1.45 10.24 -3.45
C GLY A 231 -2.95 10.19 -3.19
N GLY A 232 -3.74 9.92 -4.22
CA GLY A 232 -5.20 9.83 -4.15
C GLY A 232 -5.68 8.41 -3.84
N VAL A 233 -5.80 8.07 -2.56
CA VAL A 233 -6.20 6.73 -2.10
C VAL A 233 -7.57 6.73 -1.44
N SER A 234 -8.18 5.55 -1.37
CA SER A 234 -9.40 5.30 -0.61
C SER A 234 -9.25 3.98 0.15
N LEU A 235 -9.95 3.86 1.28
CA LEU A 235 -10.15 2.58 1.95
C LEU A 235 -11.42 1.93 1.42
N TYR A 236 -11.30 0.70 0.96
CA TYR A 236 -12.40 -0.15 0.55
C TYR A 236 -12.55 -1.26 1.57
N TYR A 237 -13.76 -1.53 2.04
CA TYR A 237 -14.02 -2.65 2.96
C TYR A 237 -15.32 -3.33 2.60
N ARG A 238 -15.34 -4.67 2.74
CA ARG A 238 -16.48 -5.47 2.29
C ARG A 238 -17.77 -5.04 2.98
N LYS A 239 -18.86 -4.97 2.20
CA LYS A 239 -20.19 -4.62 2.73
C LYS A 239 -20.63 -5.61 3.82
N PRO A 240 -21.29 -5.14 4.90
CA PRO A 240 -21.86 -6.02 5.92
C PRO A 240 -22.84 -7.04 5.30
N GLY A 241 -22.78 -8.30 5.72
CA GLY A 241 -23.65 -9.38 5.22
C GLY A 241 -23.13 -10.13 3.99
N MET A 242 -22.06 -9.67 3.36
CA MET A 242 -21.28 -10.46 2.40
C MET A 242 -20.25 -11.27 3.21
N GLU A 243 -20.66 -12.42 3.76
CA GLU A 243 -19.78 -13.25 4.58
C GLU A 243 -18.52 -13.69 3.83
N ALA A 244 -17.42 -13.86 4.57
CA ALA A 244 -16.25 -14.54 4.06
C ALA A 244 -16.66 -15.97 3.66
N PRO A 245 -16.33 -16.44 2.45
CA PRO A 245 -16.56 -17.84 2.11
C PRO A 245 -15.90 -18.73 3.18
N PRO A 246 -16.52 -19.88 3.53
CA PRO A 246 -15.90 -20.82 4.45
C PRO A 246 -14.49 -21.15 3.94
N PRO A 247 -13.48 -21.23 4.83
CA PRO A 247 -12.11 -21.53 4.42
C PRO A 247 -12.13 -22.80 3.57
N ALA A 248 -11.50 -22.74 2.39
CA ALA A 248 -11.46 -23.87 1.48
C ALA A 248 -10.95 -25.11 2.22
N GLU A 249 -11.80 -26.12 2.39
CA GLU A 249 -11.38 -27.40 2.94
C GLU A 249 -10.29 -27.95 2.03
N GLY A 250 -9.08 -28.08 2.57
CA GLY A 250 -7.97 -28.68 1.85
C GLY A 250 -8.41 -30.01 1.28
N LYS A 251 -8.42 -30.13 -0.06
CA LYS A 251 -8.64 -31.40 -0.74
C LYS A 251 -7.63 -32.39 -0.15
N LYS A 252 -8.12 -33.35 0.64
CA LYS A 252 -7.35 -34.53 1.00
C LYS A 252 -7.03 -35.22 -0.32
N GLU A 253 -5.81 -35.07 -0.80
CA GLU A 253 -5.31 -35.90 -1.90
C GLU A 253 -5.32 -37.35 -1.40
N GLU A 254 -6.27 -38.12 -1.91
CA GLU A 254 -6.17 -39.58 -1.86
C GLU A 254 -4.94 -39.98 -2.68
N VAL A 255 -3.85 -40.26 -1.96
CA VAL A 255 -2.68 -40.92 -2.53
C VAL A 255 -3.11 -42.32 -2.98
N LYS A 256 -3.43 -42.46 -4.27
CA LYS A 256 -3.51 -43.77 -4.90
C LYS A 256 -2.08 -44.29 -5.06
N GLN A 257 -1.74 -45.29 -4.26
CA GLN A 257 -0.54 -46.10 -4.43
C GLN A 257 -0.60 -46.78 -5.80
N ILE A 258 0.48 -46.63 -6.58
CA ILE A 258 0.80 -47.46 -7.76
C ILE A 258 1.98 -48.34 -7.36
#